data_AF-A0A1C4W3W0-F1
#
_entry.id   AF-A0A1C4W3W0-F1
#
_cell.length_a   1.000
_cell.length_b   1.000
_cell.length_c   1.000
_cell.angle_alpha   90.00
_cell.angle_beta   90.00
_cell.angle_gamma   90.00
#
_symmetry.space_group_name_H-M   'P 1'
#
loop_
_entity.id
_entity.type
_entity.pdbx_description
1 polymer ?
#
loop_
_entity_poly.entity_id
_entity_poly.type
_entity_poly.pdbx_seq_one_letter_code
_entity_poly.pdbx_strand_id
1 'polypeptide(L)'
;MLGMTSQTDLAAAAREHLPADVADTWLSLLRPGIRLINADDGDGPAVGYLGGEPQLPDDVAWPVWEGHGPLSFIASVDCAALPRVVTELGLPIDGRLLFFYFDGQYDDGEAMVFASDPKSQAGARVLYVPAGRASAQRSTPEGIEPYKRLRLASRAVSTPPSYDHPVLHDAFGAGFTQVAEPEHPLRGREFCSAISCGEGPLHQLGGYAYPVQGDVEYEVAQAALGGNVGWRDPTLASEAGQWLLLAQFDSDDNANMMWGDVGMLYWLIRPDDLAARRFDRAMFTWQCC
;
A
#
# COMPACT_ATOMS: atom_id res chain seq x y z
N MET A 1 15.86 20.53 -6.53
CA MET A 1 14.48 20.57 -6.01
C MET A 1 13.64 19.70 -6.95
N LEU A 2 13.78 18.37 -6.83
CA LEU A 2 13.00 17.43 -7.61
C LEU A 2 11.68 17.24 -6.85
N GLY A 3 10.63 17.85 -7.39
CA GLY A 3 9.30 17.86 -6.80
C GLY A 3 8.70 16.48 -6.84
N MET A 4 7.98 16.14 -5.77
CA MET A 4 7.15 14.94 -5.69
C MET A 4 6.22 14.88 -6.92
N THR A 5 6.37 13.84 -7.75
CA THR A 5 5.75 13.70 -9.08
C THR A 5 4.23 13.94 -9.02
N SER A 6 3.80 15.09 -9.51
CA SER A 6 2.39 15.42 -9.71
C SER A 6 1.88 14.77 -11.00
N GLN A 7 0.55 14.74 -11.19
CA GLN A 7 -0.05 14.29 -12.46
C GLN A 7 0.52 15.02 -13.68
N THR A 8 0.91 16.29 -13.51
CA THR A 8 1.51 17.12 -14.57
C THR A 8 2.92 16.65 -14.91
N ASP A 9 3.67 16.16 -13.91
CA ASP A 9 5.04 15.69 -14.08
C ASP A 9 5.08 14.32 -14.77
N LEU A 10 4.16 13.41 -14.43
CA LEU A 10 4.05 12.11 -15.12
C LEU A 10 3.65 12.27 -16.59
N ALA A 11 2.72 13.18 -16.89
CA ALA A 11 2.31 13.49 -18.26
C ALA A 11 3.46 14.09 -19.08
N ALA A 12 4.22 15.01 -18.49
CA ALA A 12 5.39 15.59 -19.15
C ALA A 12 6.46 14.52 -19.42
N ALA A 13 6.82 13.71 -18.42
CA ALA A 13 7.80 12.64 -18.56
C ALA A 13 7.40 11.62 -19.64
N ALA A 14 6.12 11.22 -19.68
CA ALA A 14 5.62 10.30 -20.71
C ALA A 14 5.72 10.89 -22.12
N ARG A 15 5.36 12.17 -22.29
CA ARG A 15 5.42 12.85 -23.60
C ARG A 15 6.85 13.11 -24.07
N GLU A 16 7.79 13.27 -23.14
CA GLU A 16 9.20 13.51 -23.43
C GLU A 16 9.95 12.23 -23.80
N HIS A 17 9.72 11.14 -23.06
CA HIS A 17 10.55 9.94 -23.15
C HIS A 17 9.89 8.74 -23.87
N LEU A 18 8.59 8.78 -24.18
CA LEU A 18 7.89 7.67 -24.82
C LEU A 18 7.36 8.04 -26.22
N PRO A 19 7.23 7.05 -27.13
CA PRO A 19 6.43 7.20 -28.35
C PRO A 19 5.00 7.64 -28.03
N ALA A 20 4.39 8.45 -28.90
CA ALA A 20 3.12 9.10 -28.62
C ALA A 20 1.97 8.13 -28.29
N ASP A 21 1.88 7.01 -29.00
CA ASP A 21 0.89 5.95 -28.79
C ASP A 21 1.10 5.21 -27.46
N VAL A 22 2.37 4.95 -27.10
CA VAL A 22 2.73 4.35 -25.80
C VAL A 22 2.43 5.32 -24.66
N ALA A 23 2.77 6.60 -24.82
CA ALA A 23 2.49 7.64 -23.84
C ALA A 23 0.97 7.79 -23.60
N ASP A 24 0.17 7.88 -24.66
CA ASP A 24 -1.28 8.03 -24.56
C ASP A 24 -1.91 6.81 -23.87
N THR A 25 -1.46 5.61 -24.23
CA THR A 25 -1.93 4.36 -23.60
C THR A 25 -1.54 4.34 -22.12
N TRP A 26 -0.27 4.57 -21.78
CA TRP A 26 0.19 4.54 -20.38
C TRP A 26 -0.47 5.61 -19.51
N LEU A 27 -0.67 6.83 -20.03
CA LEU A 27 -1.37 7.90 -19.31
C LEU A 27 -2.83 7.55 -19.03
N SER A 28 -3.47 6.77 -19.89
CA SER A 28 -4.84 6.28 -19.67
C SER A 28 -4.96 5.25 -18.53
N LEU A 29 -3.83 4.65 -18.13
CA LEU A 29 -3.78 3.62 -17.08
C LEU A 29 -3.50 4.21 -15.69
N LEU A 30 -3.18 5.49 -15.58
CA LEU A 30 -2.90 6.11 -14.28
C LEU A 30 -4.12 5.98 -13.35
N ARG A 31 -3.88 5.53 -12.11
CA ARG A 31 -4.90 5.46 -11.07
C ARG A 31 -4.73 6.62 -10.09
N PRO A 32 -5.83 7.25 -9.62
CA PRO A 32 -5.72 8.13 -8.49
C PRO A 32 -5.22 7.38 -7.26
N GLY A 33 -4.54 8.08 -6.36
CA GLY A 33 -4.14 7.61 -5.04
C GLY A 33 -4.05 8.78 -4.08
N ILE A 34 -3.88 8.48 -2.79
CA ILE A 34 -3.70 9.49 -1.74
C ILE A 34 -2.35 9.25 -1.08
N ARG A 35 -1.40 10.15 -1.33
CA ARG A 35 -0.12 10.18 -0.64
C ARG A 35 -0.33 10.69 0.78
N LEU A 36 0.20 9.97 1.77
CA LEU A 36 0.22 10.39 3.16
C LEU A 36 1.61 10.97 3.43
N ILE A 37 1.66 12.22 3.87
CA ILE A 37 2.90 12.95 4.14
C ILE A 37 2.91 13.41 5.59
N ASN A 38 4.09 13.63 6.15
CA ASN A 38 4.22 14.26 7.44
C ASN A 38 3.48 15.61 7.45
N ALA A 39 2.57 15.80 8.42
CA ALA A 39 1.79 17.00 8.54
C ALA A 39 2.63 18.22 8.94
N ASP A 40 3.82 18.01 9.51
CA ASP A 40 4.73 19.10 9.85
C ASP A 40 5.48 19.63 8.61
N ASP A 41 5.52 18.86 7.52
CA ASP A 41 6.15 19.22 6.24
C ASP A 41 5.15 19.87 5.26
N GLY A 42 3.89 20.06 5.64
CA GLY A 42 2.86 20.63 4.78
C GLY A 42 1.78 21.42 5.51
N ASP A 43 1.06 22.28 4.78
CA ASP A 43 0.02 23.17 5.34
C ASP A 43 -1.39 22.52 5.41
N GLY A 44 -1.48 21.20 5.30
CA GLY A 44 -2.76 20.48 5.21
C GLY A 44 -3.35 20.10 6.58
N PRO A 45 -4.69 19.98 6.70
CA PRO A 45 -5.29 19.41 7.90
C PRO A 45 -4.83 17.96 8.07
N ALA A 46 -4.57 17.55 9.31
CA ALA A 46 -4.18 16.19 9.60
C ALA A 46 -5.33 15.23 9.29
N VAL A 47 -5.05 14.22 8.46
CA VAL A 47 -5.99 13.17 8.07
C VAL A 47 -5.80 11.90 8.89
N GLY A 48 -4.74 11.82 9.70
CA GLY A 48 -4.35 10.59 10.34
C GLY A 48 -3.04 10.73 11.11
N TYR A 49 -2.50 9.59 11.52
CA TYR A 49 -1.19 9.50 12.15
C TYR A 49 -0.59 8.10 12.01
N LEU A 50 0.75 8.02 11.98
CA LEU A 50 1.52 6.81 12.21
C LEU A 50 1.79 6.64 13.71
N GLY A 51 1.92 5.40 14.17
CA GLY A 51 2.38 5.04 15.50
C GLY A 51 1.59 5.67 16.66
N GLY A 52 2.15 5.60 17.87
CA GLY A 52 1.48 5.98 19.10
C GLY A 52 0.32 5.05 19.44
N GLU A 53 -0.70 5.59 20.09
CA GLU A 53 -1.86 4.82 20.56
C GLU A 53 -3.08 5.01 19.65
N PRO A 54 -3.77 3.93 19.24
CA PRO A 54 -4.99 4.01 18.44
C PRO A 54 -6.20 4.48 19.25
N GLN A 55 -7.14 5.14 18.58
CA GLN A 55 -8.50 5.34 19.10
C GLN A 55 -9.35 4.09 18.83
N LEU A 56 -9.11 3.04 19.61
CA LEU A 56 -9.76 1.73 19.47
C LEU A 56 -10.93 1.59 20.46
N PRO A 57 -12.18 1.34 20.00
CA PRO A 57 -13.34 1.16 20.88
C PRO A 57 -13.12 0.09 21.95
N ASP A 58 -13.68 0.30 23.14
CA ASP A 58 -13.49 -0.60 24.30
C ASP A 58 -14.05 -2.01 24.06
N ASP A 59 -15.07 -2.13 23.21
CA ASP A 59 -15.71 -3.39 22.84
C ASP A 59 -14.99 -4.15 21.71
N VAL A 60 -13.95 -3.56 21.12
CA VAL A 60 -13.11 -4.22 20.11
C VAL A 60 -11.84 -4.70 20.78
N ALA A 61 -11.52 -6.00 20.69
CA ALA A 61 -10.27 -6.52 21.24
C ALA A 61 -9.04 -5.94 20.50
N TRP A 62 -7.91 -5.81 21.19
CA TRP A 62 -6.64 -5.51 20.52
C TRP A 62 -6.30 -6.66 19.55
N PRO A 63 -5.87 -6.37 18.31
CA PRO A 63 -5.47 -7.40 17.36
C PRO A 63 -4.33 -8.29 17.88
N VAL A 64 -4.54 -9.60 17.86
CA VAL A 64 -3.56 -10.61 18.30
C VAL A 64 -3.43 -11.69 17.23
N TRP A 65 -2.20 -12.13 16.96
CA TRP A 65 -1.91 -13.34 16.22
C TRP A 65 -1.85 -14.50 17.21
N GLU A 66 -2.87 -15.36 17.16
CA GLU A 66 -2.98 -16.52 18.03
C GLU A 66 -1.73 -17.40 17.97
N GLY A 67 -1.14 -17.69 19.13
CA GLY A 67 0.11 -18.44 19.26
C GLY A 67 1.39 -17.59 19.19
N HIS A 68 1.29 -16.31 18.82
CA HIS A 68 2.44 -15.41 18.70
C HIS A 68 2.34 -14.24 19.67
N GLY A 69 1.37 -13.33 19.50
CA GLY A 69 1.27 -12.15 20.37
C GLY A 69 0.43 -11.00 19.80
N PRO A 70 0.37 -9.87 20.53
CA PRO A 70 -0.29 -8.66 20.06
C PRO A 70 0.40 -8.09 18.81
N LEU A 71 -0.38 -7.51 17.90
CA LEU A 71 0.15 -6.80 16.74
C LEU A 71 0.46 -5.35 17.12
N SER A 72 1.52 -4.79 16.57
CA SER A 72 1.88 -3.39 16.69
C SER A 72 0.95 -2.51 15.86
N PHE A 73 0.60 -1.36 16.42
CA PHE A 73 -0.22 -0.36 15.73
C PHE A 73 0.63 0.45 14.76
N ILE A 74 0.26 0.43 13.47
CA ILE A 74 1.01 1.07 12.40
C ILE A 74 0.46 2.45 12.11
N ALA A 75 -0.82 2.54 11.77
CA ALA A 75 -1.38 3.79 11.29
C ALA A 75 -2.87 3.89 11.54
N SER A 76 -3.33 5.14 11.64
CA SER A 76 -4.74 5.47 11.63
C SER A 76 -5.04 6.56 10.61
N VAL A 77 -6.09 6.33 9.82
CA VAL A 77 -6.56 7.27 8.81
C VAL A 77 -8.03 7.57 9.05
N ASP A 78 -8.34 8.86 9.20
CA ASP A 78 -9.70 9.39 9.25
C ASP A 78 -10.25 9.55 7.84
N CYS A 79 -11.19 8.70 7.48
CA CYS A 79 -11.77 8.66 6.15
C CYS A 79 -12.57 9.94 5.81
N ALA A 80 -13.13 10.62 6.83
CA ALA A 80 -13.86 11.87 6.63
C ALA A 80 -12.94 13.07 6.34
N ALA A 81 -11.65 12.96 6.70
CA ALA A 81 -10.66 14.01 6.46
C ALA A 81 -9.93 13.86 5.11
N LEU A 82 -10.12 12.74 4.41
CA LEU A 82 -9.46 12.48 3.13
C LEU A 82 -10.01 13.37 1.99
N PRO A 83 -9.21 13.63 0.94
CA PRO A 83 -9.67 14.37 -0.23
C PRO A 83 -10.81 13.63 -0.94
N ARG A 84 -11.65 14.36 -1.68
CA ARG A 84 -12.82 13.80 -2.39
C ARG A 84 -12.51 12.60 -3.30
N VAL A 85 -11.28 12.49 -3.80
CA VAL A 85 -10.81 11.34 -4.58
C VAL A 85 -11.00 10.00 -3.87
N VAL A 86 -11.16 10.00 -2.53
CA VAL A 86 -11.54 8.84 -1.72
C VAL A 86 -12.74 8.07 -2.29
N THR A 87 -13.72 8.76 -2.90
CA THR A 87 -14.88 8.11 -3.51
C THR A 87 -14.55 7.36 -4.80
N GLU A 88 -13.57 7.84 -5.57
CA GLU A 88 -13.09 7.15 -6.78
C GLU A 88 -12.28 5.90 -6.41
N LEU A 89 -11.66 5.90 -5.23
CA LEU A 89 -10.91 4.76 -4.68
C LEU A 89 -11.81 3.69 -4.03
N GLY A 90 -13.12 3.95 -3.88
CA GLY A 90 -14.03 3.07 -3.14
C GLY A 90 -13.76 3.00 -1.63
N LEU A 91 -12.88 3.84 -1.11
CA LEU A 91 -12.60 3.94 0.32
C LEU A 91 -13.83 4.51 1.06
N PRO A 92 -14.01 4.20 2.37
CA PRO A 92 -15.06 4.82 3.16
C PRO A 92 -14.97 6.34 3.12
N ILE A 93 -16.11 7.03 3.15
CA ILE A 93 -16.19 8.50 3.25
C ILE A 93 -16.23 8.99 4.69
N ASP A 94 -16.35 8.07 5.65
CA ASP A 94 -16.51 8.34 7.07
C ASP A 94 -15.90 7.21 7.91
N GLY A 95 -15.72 7.47 9.21
CA GLY A 95 -15.07 6.54 10.11
C GLY A 95 -13.55 6.53 9.96
N ARG A 96 -12.91 5.50 10.48
CA ARG A 96 -11.46 5.43 10.62
C ARG A 96 -10.95 4.04 10.28
N LEU A 97 -9.89 3.98 9.49
CA LEU A 97 -9.12 2.77 9.25
C LEU A 97 -7.96 2.72 10.25
N LEU A 98 -7.76 1.56 10.85
CA LEU A 98 -6.64 1.27 11.75
C LEU A 98 -5.87 0.08 11.19
N PHE A 99 -4.55 0.21 11.09
CA PHE A 99 -3.66 -0.80 10.53
C PHE A 99 -2.76 -1.35 11.62
N PHE A 100 -2.63 -2.67 11.66
CA PHE A 100 -1.83 -3.39 12.65
C PHE A 100 -1.01 -4.48 11.97
N TYR A 101 0.23 -4.66 12.43
CA TYR A 101 1.16 -5.65 11.89
C TYR A 101 1.99 -6.27 13.03
N PHE A 102 2.26 -7.57 12.92
CA PHE A 102 3.16 -8.29 13.81
C PHE A 102 4.60 -8.11 13.31
N ASP A 103 5.32 -7.20 13.95
CA ASP A 103 6.65 -6.73 13.55
C ASP A 103 7.81 -7.46 14.25
N GLY A 104 7.50 -8.49 15.04
CA GLY A 104 8.48 -9.28 15.78
C GLY A 104 8.93 -8.66 17.11
N GLN A 105 8.38 -7.53 17.55
CA GLN A 105 8.74 -6.93 18.85
C GLN A 105 8.47 -7.88 20.03
N TYR A 106 7.42 -8.69 19.94
CA TYR A 106 6.96 -9.53 21.05
C TYR A 106 7.73 -10.85 21.19
N ASP A 107 8.26 -11.37 20.08
CA ASP A 107 8.93 -12.69 20.01
C ASP A 107 10.38 -12.61 19.51
N ASP A 108 10.99 -11.42 19.59
CA ASP A 108 12.34 -11.15 19.11
C ASP A 108 12.56 -11.49 17.62
N GLY A 109 11.50 -11.40 16.80
CA GLY A 109 11.54 -11.64 15.36
C GLY A 109 11.54 -13.12 14.97
N GLU A 110 11.14 -14.02 15.86
CA GLU A 110 11.02 -15.45 15.57
C GLU A 110 9.96 -15.75 14.50
N ALA A 111 8.84 -15.03 14.52
CA ALA A 111 7.78 -15.16 13.52
C ALA A 111 7.77 -14.00 12.54
N MET A 112 7.48 -14.33 11.27
CA MET A 112 7.34 -13.36 10.19
C MET A 112 6.07 -13.66 9.41
N VAL A 113 5.46 -12.60 8.86
CA VAL A 113 4.29 -12.73 7.99
C VAL A 113 4.78 -12.84 6.54
N PHE A 114 4.34 -13.89 5.86
CA PHE A 114 4.62 -14.11 4.44
C PHE A 114 3.32 -14.28 3.68
N ALA A 115 3.18 -13.64 2.52
CA ALA A 115 2.04 -13.87 1.64
C ALA A 115 1.87 -15.36 1.32
N SER A 116 2.98 -16.06 1.03
CA SER A 116 3.01 -17.48 0.69
C SER A 116 2.61 -18.43 1.82
N ASP A 117 2.53 -17.97 3.08
CA ASP A 117 1.98 -18.74 4.21
C ASP A 117 0.62 -18.18 4.64
N PRO A 118 -0.50 -18.82 4.23
CA PRO A 118 -1.84 -18.38 4.61
C PRO A 118 -2.09 -18.29 6.11
N LYS A 119 -1.38 -19.08 6.95
CA LYS A 119 -1.55 -19.00 8.41
C LYS A 119 -0.92 -17.74 8.98
N SER A 120 0.15 -17.26 8.36
CA SER A 120 0.87 -16.08 8.80
C SER A 120 0.10 -14.78 8.54
N GLN A 121 -0.88 -14.78 7.61
CA GLN A 121 -1.79 -13.65 7.36
C GLN A 121 -2.56 -13.23 8.62
N ALA A 122 -2.59 -14.05 9.67
CA ALA A 122 -3.10 -13.66 10.97
C ALA A 122 -2.31 -12.52 11.64
N GLY A 123 -1.03 -12.35 11.28
CA GLY A 123 -0.13 -11.31 11.77
C GLY A 123 -0.32 -9.92 11.16
N ALA A 124 -1.34 -9.70 10.32
CA ALA A 124 -1.70 -8.36 9.84
C ALA A 124 -3.21 -8.12 9.92
N ARG A 125 -3.63 -6.92 10.32
CA ARG A 125 -5.05 -6.59 10.51
C ARG A 125 -5.37 -5.18 10.07
N VAL A 126 -6.53 -5.04 9.41
CA VAL A 126 -7.16 -3.75 9.16
C VAL A 126 -8.51 -3.73 9.86
N LEU A 127 -8.72 -2.72 10.69
CA LEU A 127 -10.00 -2.50 11.37
C LEU A 127 -10.65 -1.23 10.83
N TYR A 128 -11.95 -1.31 10.56
CA TYR A 128 -12.78 -0.14 10.30
C TYR A 128 -13.61 0.20 11.53
N VAL A 129 -13.40 1.40 12.06
CA VAL A 129 -14.19 1.95 13.16
C VAL A 129 -15.20 2.95 12.57
N PRO A 130 -16.51 2.66 12.63
CA PRO A 130 -17.53 3.57 12.13
C PRO A 130 -17.49 4.95 12.80
N ALA A 131 -17.94 5.98 12.08
CA ALA A 131 -18.01 7.34 12.60
C ALA A 131 -18.80 7.39 13.93
N GLY A 132 -18.30 8.17 14.89
CA GLY A 132 -18.91 8.31 16.21
C GLY A 132 -18.65 7.15 17.19
N ARG A 133 -17.96 6.08 16.79
CA ARG A 133 -17.54 5.00 17.71
C ARG A 133 -16.11 5.14 18.22
N ALA A 134 -15.31 6.07 17.69
CA ALA A 134 -13.96 6.31 18.20
C ALA A 134 -14.01 6.67 19.69
N SER A 135 -13.22 5.96 20.49
CA SER A 135 -13.09 6.14 21.94
C SER A 135 -11.81 6.93 22.29
N ALA A 136 -11.49 6.97 23.58
CA ALA A 136 -10.18 7.42 24.06
C ALA A 136 -9.05 6.56 23.47
N GLN A 137 -7.83 7.08 23.52
CA GLN A 137 -6.65 6.32 23.10
C GLN A 137 -6.49 5.09 23.98
N ARG A 138 -6.23 3.95 23.34
CA ARG A 138 -6.02 2.68 24.04
C ARG A 138 -4.53 2.41 24.16
N SER A 139 -4.09 2.20 25.38
CA SER A 139 -2.69 1.91 25.66
C SER A 139 -2.21 0.64 24.98
N THR A 140 -0.97 0.70 24.50
CA THR A 140 -0.26 -0.41 23.89
C THR A 140 -0.17 -1.59 24.89
N PRO A 141 -0.45 -2.83 24.46
CA PRO A 141 -0.30 -4.01 25.28
C PRO A 141 1.14 -4.22 25.81
N GLU A 142 1.26 -4.95 26.91
CA GLU A 142 2.56 -5.38 27.43
C GLU A 142 3.32 -6.24 26.40
N GLY A 143 4.63 -6.05 26.31
CA GLY A 143 5.53 -6.81 25.43
C GLY A 143 5.76 -6.19 24.05
N ILE A 144 5.09 -5.07 23.71
CA ILE A 144 5.39 -4.27 22.52
C ILE A 144 5.41 -2.78 22.88
N GLU A 145 6.24 -2.01 22.19
CA GLU A 145 6.32 -0.56 22.38
C GLU A 145 5.62 0.16 21.22
N PRO A 146 4.88 1.25 21.47
CA PRO A 146 4.30 2.03 20.39
C PRO A 146 5.40 2.72 19.58
N TYR A 147 5.27 2.67 18.26
CA TYR A 147 6.05 3.52 17.35
C TYR A 147 5.87 5.00 17.69
N LYS A 148 6.83 5.84 17.27
CA LYS A 148 6.72 7.28 17.50
C LYS A 148 5.54 7.84 16.73
N ARG A 149 4.72 8.64 17.41
CA ARG A 149 3.56 9.25 16.77
C ARG A 149 3.98 10.32 15.76
N LEU A 150 3.53 10.17 14.52
CA LEU A 150 3.74 11.15 13.45
C LEU A 150 2.38 11.55 12.86
N ARG A 151 2.06 12.84 12.82
CA ARG A 151 0.79 13.31 12.22
C ARG A 151 0.91 13.24 10.70
N LEU A 152 -0.17 12.85 10.04
CA LEU A 152 -0.22 12.72 8.58
C LEU A 152 -1.16 13.76 7.98
N ALA A 153 -0.72 14.47 6.96
CA ALA A 153 -1.55 15.18 6.00
C ALA A 153 -1.72 14.31 4.73
N SER A 154 -2.63 14.71 3.84
CA SER A 154 -2.88 13.99 2.59
C SER A 154 -2.67 14.85 1.36
N ARG A 155 -2.33 14.20 0.26
CA ARG A 155 -2.27 14.81 -1.07
C ARG A 155 -2.76 13.83 -2.12
N ALA A 156 -3.72 14.26 -2.94
CA ALA A 156 -4.13 13.47 -4.10
C ALA A 156 -2.97 13.40 -5.11
N VAL A 157 -2.72 12.19 -5.62
CA VAL A 157 -1.66 11.92 -6.59
C VAL A 157 -2.19 11.02 -7.70
N SER A 158 -1.55 11.07 -8.87
CA SER A 158 -1.70 10.03 -9.88
C SER A 158 -0.58 9.02 -9.69
N THR A 159 -0.95 7.75 -9.71
CA THR A 159 -0.03 6.64 -9.51
C THR A 159 0.10 5.89 -10.84
N PRO A 160 1.33 5.62 -11.31
CA PRO A 160 1.55 4.78 -12.47
C PRO A 160 1.60 3.30 -12.08
N PRO A 161 1.20 2.38 -12.98
CA PRO A 161 1.49 0.97 -12.79
C PRO A 161 3.01 0.74 -12.80
N SER A 162 3.47 -0.16 -11.95
CA SER A 162 4.82 -0.74 -12.04
C SER A 162 4.98 -1.51 -13.35
N TYR A 163 6.24 -1.71 -13.77
CA TYR A 163 6.57 -2.15 -15.12
C TYR A 163 6.16 -3.59 -15.45
N ASP A 164 5.82 -4.44 -14.47
CA ASP A 164 5.34 -5.81 -14.69
C ASP A 164 3.84 -5.98 -14.35
N HIS A 165 3.16 -4.88 -13.98
CA HIS A 165 1.80 -4.94 -13.46
C HIS A 165 0.84 -5.52 -14.52
N PRO A 166 -0.11 -6.40 -14.15
CA PRO A 166 -0.99 -7.09 -15.12
C PRO A 166 -1.72 -6.16 -16.10
N VAL A 167 -2.12 -4.96 -15.65
CA VAL A 167 -2.76 -3.95 -16.50
C VAL A 167 -1.93 -3.54 -17.73
N LEU A 168 -0.59 -3.55 -17.64
CA LEU A 168 0.28 -3.24 -18.77
C LEU A 168 0.31 -4.40 -19.77
N HIS A 169 0.21 -5.64 -19.29
CA HIS A 169 0.05 -6.81 -20.16
C HIS A 169 -1.25 -6.75 -20.95
N ASP A 170 -2.36 -6.36 -20.31
CA ASP A 170 -3.64 -6.23 -21.01
C ASP A 170 -3.62 -5.11 -22.05
N ALA A 171 -2.93 -4.01 -21.75
CA ALA A 171 -2.85 -2.84 -22.64
C ALA A 171 -1.90 -3.03 -23.83
N PHE A 172 -0.73 -3.65 -23.61
CA PHE A 172 0.33 -3.78 -24.62
C PHE A 172 0.49 -5.21 -25.18
N GLY A 173 -0.23 -6.19 -24.62
CA GLY A 173 -0.30 -7.57 -25.08
C GLY A 173 0.82 -8.47 -24.57
N ALA A 174 0.76 -9.76 -24.96
CA ALA A 174 1.65 -10.82 -24.48
C ALA A 174 3.15 -10.65 -24.82
N GLY A 175 3.50 -9.72 -25.70
CA GLY A 175 4.90 -9.36 -25.98
C GLY A 175 5.55 -8.53 -24.88
N PHE A 176 4.76 -7.88 -24.01
CA PHE A 176 5.26 -6.98 -22.97
C PHE A 176 5.97 -7.70 -21.81
N THR A 177 5.64 -8.97 -21.56
CA THR A 177 6.17 -9.78 -20.44
C THR A 177 7.47 -10.50 -20.78
N GLN A 178 7.90 -10.48 -22.04
CA GLN A 178 9.16 -11.09 -22.44
C GLN A 178 10.25 -10.04 -22.35
N VAL A 179 11.43 -10.42 -21.81
CA VAL A 179 12.67 -9.68 -22.07
C VAL A 179 12.91 -9.79 -23.57
N ALA A 180 12.36 -8.84 -24.32
CA ALA A 180 12.37 -8.79 -25.75
C ALA A 180 13.39 -7.75 -26.21
N GLU A 181 14.05 -8.03 -27.32
CA GLU A 181 14.92 -7.07 -28.00
C GLU A 181 14.17 -6.52 -29.23
N PRO A 182 13.98 -5.20 -29.36
CA PRO A 182 14.39 -4.15 -28.40
C PRO A 182 13.47 -4.09 -27.16
N GLU A 183 14.04 -3.64 -26.04
CA GLU A 183 13.32 -3.43 -24.78
C GLU A 183 12.15 -2.45 -24.96
N HIS A 184 11.02 -2.73 -24.30
CA HIS A 184 9.85 -1.87 -24.37
C HIS A 184 10.15 -0.48 -23.77
N PRO A 185 9.72 0.65 -24.39
CA PRO A 185 10.06 2.00 -23.93
C PRO A 185 9.74 2.31 -22.46
N LEU A 186 8.70 1.68 -21.91
CA LEU A 186 8.32 1.81 -20.48
C LEU A 186 9.37 1.26 -19.50
N ARG A 187 10.30 0.40 -19.95
CA ARG A 187 11.43 -0.09 -19.16
C ARG A 187 12.71 0.73 -19.41
N GLY A 188 12.63 1.72 -20.32
CA GLY A 188 13.76 2.59 -20.66
C GLY A 188 14.24 3.39 -19.45
N ARG A 189 15.55 3.34 -19.20
CA ARG A 189 16.21 3.98 -18.05
C ARG A 189 15.84 5.45 -17.86
N GLU A 190 15.77 6.22 -18.95
CA GLU A 190 15.45 7.65 -18.92
C GLU A 190 14.02 7.89 -18.43
N PHE A 191 13.05 7.14 -18.97
CA PHE A 191 11.66 7.23 -18.53
C PHE A 191 11.50 6.79 -17.08
N CYS A 192 12.06 5.63 -16.70
CA CYS A 192 12.02 5.14 -15.31
C CYS A 192 12.61 6.16 -14.32
N SER A 193 13.74 6.79 -14.69
CA SER A 193 14.34 7.84 -13.86
C SER A 193 13.52 9.13 -13.81
N ALA A 194 12.73 9.43 -14.84
CA ALA A 194 11.89 10.61 -14.89
C ALA A 194 10.60 10.46 -14.04
N ILE A 195 10.10 9.23 -13.90
CA ILE A 195 8.88 8.95 -13.12
C ILE A 195 9.15 8.44 -11.71
N SER A 196 10.41 8.20 -11.33
CA SER A 196 10.73 7.73 -9.98
C SER A 196 10.27 8.74 -8.94
N CYS A 197 9.67 8.25 -7.85
CA CYS A 197 9.18 9.12 -6.78
C CYS A 197 10.36 9.79 -6.05
N GLY A 198 10.14 11.02 -5.58
CA GLY A 198 11.15 11.85 -4.92
C GLY A 198 11.54 11.37 -3.51
N GLU A 199 12.36 12.18 -2.83
CA GLU A 199 12.91 11.86 -1.52
C GLU A 199 11.84 11.77 -0.41
N GLY A 200 11.98 10.77 0.45
CA GLY A 200 11.19 10.59 1.67
C GLY A 200 10.28 9.35 1.66
N PRO A 201 9.67 9.01 2.82
CA PRO A 201 8.83 7.84 2.98
C PRO A 201 7.58 7.85 2.08
N LEU A 202 7.28 6.72 1.47
CA LEU A 202 6.23 6.56 0.46
C LEU A 202 4.92 5.96 1.01
N HIS A 203 4.37 6.51 2.09
CA HIS A 203 3.06 6.11 2.63
C HIS A 203 1.91 6.47 1.69
N GLN A 204 0.97 5.55 1.38
CA GLN A 204 -0.11 5.82 0.42
C GLN A 204 -1.37 5.00 0.68
N LEU A 205 -2.52 5.53 0.25
CA LEU A 205 -3.81 4.82 0.15
C LEU A 205 -4.27 4.76 -1.30
N GLY A 206 -4.75 3.59 -1.74
CA GLY A 206 -5.22 3.40 -3.11
C GLY A 206 -4.12 3.58 -4.17
N GLY A 207 -4.54 3.61 -5.43
CA GLY A 207 -3.63 3.69 -6.58
C GLY A 207 -2.92 2.37 -6.87
N TYR A 208 -1.76 2.45 -7.52
CA TYR A 208 -0.81 1.35 -7.66
C TYR A 208 0.18 1.33 -6.50
N ALA A 209 0.56 0.12 -6.08
CA ALA A 209 1.65 -0.08 -5.13
C ALA A 209 2.97 0.47 -5.68
N TYR A 210 3.86 0.87 -4.77
CA TYR A 210 5.25 1.15 -5.08
C TYR A 210 6.12 -0.01 -4.58
N PRO A 211 6.17 -1.15 -5.31
CA PRO A 211 6.88 -2.34 -4.86
C PRO A 211 8.37 -2.09 -4.71
N VAL A 212 8.99 -2.75 -3.71
CA VAL A 212 10.44 -2.71 -3.47
C VAL A 212 11.14 -3.80 -4.28
N GLN A 213 10.50 -4.96 -4.42
CA GLN A 213 11.05 -6.11 -5.13
C GLN A 213 10.28 -6.37 -6.43
N GLY A 214 9.07 -6.91 -6.32
CA GLY A 214 8.19 -7.19 -7.46
C GLY A 214 6.74 -6.83 -7.16
N ASP A 215 5.86 -6.95 -8.15
CA ASP A 215 4.46 -6.57 -7.99
C ASP A 215 3.77 -7.37 -6.89
N VAL A 216 3.38 -6.66 -5.83
CA VAL A 216 2.78 -7.21 -4.62
C VAL A 216 1.43 -7.88 -4.89
N GLU A 217 0.74 -7.49 -5.97
CA GLU A 217 -0.48 -8.11 -6.46
C GLU A 217 -0.27 -9.59 -6.80
N TYR A 218 0.89 -9.97 -7.35
CA TYR A 218 1.19 -11.36 -7.67
C TYR A 218 1.44 -12.21 -6.43
N GLU A 219 2.05 -11.63 -5.38
CA GLU A 219 2.29 -12.33 -4.12
C GLU A 219 0.97 -12.68 -3.40
N VAL A 220 0.07 -11.71 -3.28
CA VAL A 220 -1.26 -11.95 -2.67
C VAL A 220 -2.14 -12.82 -3.56
N ALA A 221 -2.03 -12.72 -4.88
CA ALA A 221 -2.71 -13.60 -5.81
C ALA A 221 -2.27 -15.05 -5.65
N GLN A 222 -0.97 -15.30 -5.56
CA GLN A 222 -0.44 -16.64 -5.38
C GLN A 222 -0.94 -17.24 -4.05
N ALA A 223 -0.93 -16.43 -2.99
CA ALA A 223 -1.47 -16.79 -1.69
C ALA A 223 -2.98 -17.12 -1.74
N ALA A 224 -3.77 -16.28 -2.42
CA ALA A 224 -5.21 -16.48 -2.60
C ALA A 224 -5.54 -17.76 -3.39
N LEU A 225 -4.67 -18.17 -4.31
CA LEU A 225 -4.76 -19.43 -5.06
C LEU A 225 -4.16 -20.63 -4.32
N GLY A 226 -3.79 -20.49 -3.04
CA GLY A 226 -3.29 -21.57 -2.21
C GLY A 226 -1.80 -21.90 -2.40
N GLY A 227 -1.00 -20.97 -2.92
CA GLY A 227 0.47 -21.03 -2.93
C GLY A 227 1.12 -21.90 -3.99
N ASN A 228 0.33 -22.67 -4.76
CA ASN A 228 0.87 -23.70 -5.67
C ASN A 228 0.90 -23.29 -7.15
N VAL A 229 0.45 -22.08 -7.47
CA VAL A 229 0.39 -21.57 -8.84
C VAL A 229 1.74 -20.95 -9.21
N GLY A 230 2.33 -21.42 -10.31
CA GLY A 230 3.62 -20.93 -10.78
C GLY A 230 3.53 -19.50 -11.31
N TRP A 231 4.62 -18.74 -11.17
CA TRP A 231 4.71 -17.32 -11.55
C TRP A 231 4.40 -17.00 -13.02
N ARG A 232 4.48 -18.00 -13.90
CA ARG A 232 4.19 -17.86 -15.34
C ARG A 232 2.82 -18.37 -15.74
N ASP A 233 2.01 -18.83 -14.77
CA ASP A 233 0.66 -19.31 -15.05
C ASP A 233 -0.27 -18.12 -15.34
N PRO A 234 -1.00 -18.10 -16.47
CA PRO A 234 -1.94 -17.03 -16.78
C PRO A 234 -3.04 -16.83 -15.72
N THR A 235 -3.39 -17.89 -14.98
CA THR A 235 -4.34 -17.83 -13.87
C THR A 235 -3.86 -16.88 -12.78
N LEU A 236 -2.54 -16.83 -12.54
CA LEU A 236 -1.96 -15.95 -11.53
C LEU A 236 -2.08 -14.49 -11.95
N ALA A 237 -1.77 -14.16 -13.21
CA ALA A 237 -1.92 -12.80 -13.73
C ALA A 237 -3.38 -12.34 -13.69
N SER A 238 -4.32 -13.22 -14.04
CA SER A 238 -5.76 -12.95 -13.97
C SER A 238 -6.25 -12.73 -12.54
N GLU A 239 -5.66 -13.40 -11.55
CA GLU A 239 -5.97 -13.21 -10.15
C GLU A 239 -5.33 -11.92 -9.60
N ALA A 240 -4.06 -11.66 -9.92
CA ALA A 240 -3.34 -10.43 -9.54
C ALA A 240 -4.08 -9.16 -9.98
N GLY A 241 -4.67 -9.18 -11.18
CA GLY A 241 -5.49 -8.07 -11.68
C GLY A 241 -6.76 -7.76 -10.87
N GLN A 242 -7.16 -8.63 -9.92
CA GLN A 242 -8.35 -8.45 -9.08
C GLN A 242 -8.07 -7.77 -7.74
N TRP A 243 -6.80 -7.51 -7.42
CA TRP A 243 -6.38 -6.89 -6.17
C TRP A 243 -6.14 -5.40 -6.36
N LEU A 244 -6.58 -4.60 -5.37
CA LEU A 244 -6.29 -3.18 -5.27
C LEU A 244 -5.39 -2.93 -4.06
N LEU A 245 -4.46 -1.99 -4.18
CA LEU A 245 -3.78 -1.46 -3.00
C LEU A 245 -4.80 -0.76 -2.10
N LEU A 246 -4.92 -1.23 -0.86
CA LEU A 246 -5.68 -0.54 0.19
C LEU A 246 -4.79 0.53 0.83
N ALA A 247 -3.61 0.12 1.30
CA ALA A 247 -2.64 0.99 1.94
C ALA A 247 -1.22 0.44 1.79
N GLN A 248 -0.24 1.33 1.73
CA GLN A 248 1.17 1.01 1.95
C GLN A 248 1.79 1.94 2.99
N PHE A 249 2.69 1.40 3.80
CA PHE A 249 3.45 2.15 4.79
C PHE A 249 4.92 1.82 4.67
N ASP A 250 5.72 2.84 4.38
CA ASP A 250 7.16 2.74 4.16
C ASP A 250 7.91 2.66 5.49
N SER A 251 9.18 2.30 5.44
CA SER A 251 10.10 2.59 6.53
C SER A 251 10.20 4.11 6.68
N ASP A 252 10.15 4.60 7.92
CA ASP A 252 10.07 6.03 8.22
C ASP A 252 10.75 6.34 9.55
N ASP A 253 11.98 6.86 9.46
CA ASP A 253 12.77 7.27 10.62
C ASP A 253 12.06 8.34 11.47
N ASN A 254 11.18 9.17 10.89
CA ASN A 254 10.44 10.17 11.68
C ASN A 254 9.43 9.52 12.63
N ALA A 255 8.93 8.34 12.28
CA ALA A 255 8.03 7.49 13.07
C ALA A 255 8.75 6.33 13.79
N ASN A 256 10.08 6.23 13.65
CA ASN A 256 10.90 5.09 14.09
C ASN A 256 10.42 3.74 13.52
N MET A 257 9.97 3.71 12.27
CA MET A 257 9.50 2.50 11.59
C MET A 257 10.58 1.96 10.64
N MET A 258 10.91 0.67 10.77
CA MET A 258 11.89 -0.01 9.92
C MET A 258 11.41 -1.42 9.61
N TRP A 259 11.24 -1.74 8.32
CA TRP A 259 10.72 -3.04 7.87
C TRP A 259 11.82 -3.86 7.20
N GLY A 260 12.48 -4.75 7.95
CA GLY A 260 13.66 -5.45 7.44
C GLY A 260 14.78 -4.47 7.10
N ASP A 261 15.37 -4.59 5.90
CA ASP A 261 16.34 -3.63 5.37
C ASP A 261 15.62 -2.57 4.52
N VAL A 262 15.06 -1.55 5.20
CA VAL A 262 14.38 -0.39 4.60
C VAL A 262 13.26 -0.81 3.62
N GLY A 263 12.39 -1.70 4.10
CA GLY A 263 11.27 -2.21 3.34
C GLY A 263 9.98 -1.39 3.47
N MET A 264 8.88 -1.99 3.03
CA MET A 264 7.55 -1.40 3.01
C MET A 264 6.47 -2.46 3.21
N LEU A 265 5.42 -2.08 3.94
CA LEU A 265 4.24 -2.90 4.22
C LEU A 265 3.13 -2.60 3.22
N TYR A 266 2.38 -3.63 2.79
CA TYR A 266 1.28 -3.50 1.83
C TYR A 266 0.04 -4.26 2.29
N TRP A 267 -1.10 -3.57 2.30
CA TRP A 267 -2.41 -4.19 2.39
C TRP A 267 -3.11 -4.10 1.05
N LEU A 268 -3.60 -5.23 0.56
CA LEU A 268 -4.38 -5.34 -0.67
C LEU A 268 -5.78 -5.85 -0.36
N ILE A 269 -6.76 -5.41 -1.13
CA ILE A 269 -8.16 -5.79 -0.96
C ILE A 269 -8.85 -5.92 -2.31
N ARG A 270 -9.83 -6.83 -2.40
CA ARG A 270 -10.67 -6.93 -3.60
C ARG A 270 -11.70 -5.79 -3.65
N PRO A 271 -12.08 -5.31 -4.84
CA PRO A 271 -13.07 -4.24 -4.98
C PRO A 271 -14.40 -4.53 -4.26
N ASP A 272 -14.92 -5.76 -4.36
CA ASP A 272 -16.18 -6.15 -3.73
C ASP A 272 -16.08 -6.20 -2.20
N ASP A 273 -14.92 -6.57 -1.66
CA ASP A 273 -14.66 -6.55 -0.22
C ASP A 273 -14.55 -5.12 0.30
N LEU A 274 -13.88 -4.25 -0.44
CA LEU A 274 -13.75 -2.83 -0.13
C LEU A 274 -15.13 -2.13 -0.13
N ALA A 275 -15.93 -2.33 -1.18
CA ALA A 275 -17.28 -1.78 -1.28
C ALA A 275 -18.20 -2.26 -0.15
N ALA A 276 -18.05 -3.52 0.25
CA ALA A 276 -18.78 -4.12 1.36
C ALA A 276 -18.17 -3.82 2.75
N ARG A 277 -17.08 -3.04 2.83
CA ARG A 277 -16.34 -2.72 4.06
C ARG A 277 -15.85 -3.96 4.84
N ARG A 278 -15.54 -5.04 4.13
CA ARG A 278 -15.01 -6.31 4.67
C ARG A 278 -13.50 -6.26 4.81
N PHE A 279 -13.00 -5.35 5.65
CA PHE A 279 -11.56 -5.15 5.85
C PHE A 279 -10.87 -6.35 6.50
N ASP A 280 -11.62 -7.29 7.08
CA ASP A 280 -11.14 -8.60 7.52
C ASP A 280 -10.67 -9.50 6.36
N ARG A 281 -11.01 -9.14 5.11
CA ARG A 281 -10.60 -9.85 3.88
C ARG A 281 -9.40 -9.22 3.19
N ALA A 282 -8.85 -8.14 3.73
CA ALA A 282 -7.60 -7.58 3.22
C ALA A 282 -6.47 -8.61 3.38
N MET A 283 -5.65 -8.77 2.36
CA MET A 283 -4.42 -9.57 2.39
C MET A 283 -3.21 -8.67 2.58
N PHE A 284 -2.15 -9.24 3.13
CA PHE A 284 -0.96 -8.51 3.50
C PHE A 284 0.28 -9.14 2.88
N THR A 285 1.19 -8.28 2.43
CA THR A 285 2.58 -8.63 2.16
C THR A 285 3.49 -7.48 2.56
N TRP A 286 4.78 -7.74 2.62
CA TRP A 286 5.81 -6.74 2.83
C TRP A 286 7.06 -7.15 2.05
N GLN A 287 7.86 -6.17 1.67
CA GLN A 287 9.08 -6.38 0.90
C GLN A 287 10.18 -5.49 1.48
N CYS A 288 11.42 -5.94 1.44
CA CYS A 288 12.60 -5.15 1.83
C CYS A 288 13.76 -5.38 0.87
N CYS A 289 14.81 -4.55 0.98
CA CYS A 289 16.02 -4.71 0.19
C CYS A 289 16.95 -5.81 0.72
#